data_AF-A0A7X6JEB1-F1
#
_entry.id   AF-A0A7X6JEB1-F1
#
_cell.length_a   1.000
_cell.length_b   1.000
_cell.length_c   1.000
_cell.angle_alpha   90.00
_cell.angle_beta   90.00
_cell.angle_gamma   90.00
#
_symmetry.space_group_name_H-M   'P 1'
#
loop_
_entity.id
_entity.type
_entity.pdbx_description
1 polymer ?
#
loop_
_entity_poly.entity_id
_entity_poly.type
_entity_poly.pdbx_seq_one_letter_code
_entity_poly.pdbx_strand_id
1 'polypeptide(L)'
;MIGLVTFGTQVTFYTTAAIIALSVLAVVPYVGTGITVLSNFVGWVISGIGAMGMFLAFVLPMVPMVTWVIGIGAFFLLVMEAIFAAPLWAIAHLSMEGKGMGGSQARRGYVMVLALTLTPVLMLLGSSSE
;
A
#
# COMPACT_ATOMS: atom_id res chain seq x y z
N MET A 1 -29.61 6.62 -19.76
CA MET A 1 -29.30 5.18 -19.91
C MET A 1 -29.20 4.75 -21.39
N ILE A 2 -30.07 5.22 -22.29
CA ILE A 2 -30.02 4.88 -23.74
C ILE A 2 -28.65 5.16 -24.40
N GLY A 3 -28.00 6.30 -24.12
CA GLY A 3 -26.70 6.63 -24.74
C GLY A 3 -25.55 5.67 -24.40
N LEU A 4 -25.50 5.14 -23.17
CA LEU A 4 -24.47 4.18 -22.76
C LEU A 4 -24.71 2.79 -23.37
N VAL A 5 -25.98 2.40 -23.51
CA VAL A 5 -26.36 1.13 -24.16
C VAL A 5 -26.05 1.19 -25.65
N THR A 6 -26.38 2.30 -26.33
CA THR A 6 -26.03 2.49 -27.75
C THR A 6 -24.53 2.52 -27.97
N PHE A 7 -23.75 3.21 -27.12
CA PHE A 7 -22.29 3.18 -27.17
C PHE A 7 -21.74 1.76 -27.01
N GLY A 8 -22.25 0.99 -26.02
CA GLY A 8 -21.89 -0.40 -25.82
C GLY A 8 -22.15 -1.26 -27.06
N THR A 9 -23.33 -1.14 -27.66
CA THR A 9 -23.68 -1.89 -28.89
C THR A 9 -22.79 -1.52 -30.07
N GLN A 10 -22.43 -0.24 -30.23
CA GLN A 10 -21.52 0.20 -31.30
C GLN A 10 -20.10 -0.36 -31.10
N VAL A 11 -19.56 -0.32 -29.88
CA VAL A 11 -18.24 -0.90 -29.56
C VAL A 11 -18.23 -2.41 -29.82
N THR A 12 -19.25 -3.13 -29.38
CA THR A 12 -19.37 -4.58 -29.63
C THR A 12 -19.48 -4.89 -31.13
N PHE A 13 -20.20 -4.08 -31.90
CA PHE A 13 -20.33 -4.26 -33.35
C PHE A 13 -19.00 -4.06 -34.08
N TYR A 14 -18.29 -2.96 -33.83
CA TYR A 14 -17.00 -2.66 -34.48
C TYR A 14 -15.90 -3.66 -34.09
N THR A 15 -15.85 -4.08 -32.83
CA THR A 15 -14.87 -5.08 -32.36
C THR A 15 -15.13 -6.45 -32.96
N THR A 16 -16.39 -6.89 -33.05
CA THR A 16 -16.76 -8.16 -33.69
C THR A 16 -16.41 -8.16 -35.18
N ALA A 17 -16.71 -7.06 -35.89
CA ALA A 17 -16.35 -6.93 -37.31
C ALA A 17 -14.83 -6.99 -37.54
N ALA A 18 -14.04 -6.33 -36.68
CA ALA A 18 -12.58 -6.36 -36.77
C ALA A 18 -12.01 -7.76 -36.51
N ILE A 19 -12.53 -8.49 -35.53
CA ILE A 19 -12.10 -9.86 -35.22
C ILE A 19 -12.37 -10.81 -36.40
N ILE A 20 -13.56 -10.71 -37.01
CA ILE A 20 -13.92 -11.53 -38.17
C ILE A 20 -12.97 -11.23 -39.35
N ALA A 21 -12.73 -9.95 -39.65
CA ALA A 21 -11.82 -9.56 -40.72
C ALA A 21 -10.39 -10.08 -40.51
N LEU A 22 -9.86 -9.97 -39.28
CA LEU A 22 -8.55 -10.49 -38.91
C LEU A 22 -8.48 -12.02 -38.98
N SER A 23 -9.55 -12.72 -38.58
CA SER A 23 -9.62 -14.19 -38.63
C SER A 23 -9.61 -14.75 -40.06
N VAL A 24 -10.21 -14.03 -41.02
CA VAL A 24 -10.16 -14.38 -42.45
C VAL A 24 -8.76 -14.13 -43.01
N LEU A 25 -8.13 -13.01 -42.63
CA LEU A 25 -6.76 -12.69 -43.04
C LEU A 25 -5.72 -13.69 -42.50
N ALA A 26 -6.01 -14.32 -41.36
CA ALA A 26 -5.12 -15.32 -40.74
C ALA A 26 -5.01 -16.64 -41.52
N VAL A 27 -5.90 -16.89 -42.50
CA VAL A 27 -5.86 -18.10 -43.34
C VAL A 27 -4.82 -17.98 -44.47
N VAL A 28 -4.39 -16.76 -44.80
CA VAL A 28 -3.39 -16.53 -45.85
C VAL A 28 -2.00 -16.95 -45.36
N PRO A 29 -1.29 -17.86 -46.08
CA PRO A 29 0.05 -18.30 -45.68
C PRO A 29 1.02 -17.11 -45.59
N TYR A 30 1.94 -17.15 -44.62
CA TYR A 30 2.85 -16.07 -44.19
C TYR A 30 2.19 -14.87 -43.49
N VAL A 31 1.00 -14.45 -43.90
CA VAL A 31 0.22 -13.39 -43.21
C VAL A 31 -0.33 -13.89 -41.88
N GLY A 32 -0.90 -15.10 -41.85
CA GLY A 32 -1.39 -15.73 -40.61
C GLY A 32 -0.30 -15.96 -39.57
N THR A 33 0.92 -16.32 -40.01
CA THR A 33 2.07 -16.47 -39.12
C THR A 33 2.46 -15.12 -38.49
N GLY A 34 2.49 -14.05 -39.29
CA GLY A 34 2.76 -12.69 -38.80
C GLY A 34 1.72 -12.19 -37.80
N ILE A 35 0.42 -12.43 -38.10
CA ILE A 35 -0.69 -12.08 -37.20
C ILE A 35 -0.61 -12.87 -35.89
N THR A 36 -0.27 -14.15 -35.94
CA THR A 36 -0.17 -15.01 -34.74
C THR A 36 0.97 -14.57 -33.82
N VAL A 37 2.14 -14.25 -34.38
CA VAL A 37 3.28 -13.74 -33.60
C VAL A 37 2.96 -12.40 -32.94
N LEU A 38 2.36 -11.47 -33.71
CA LEU A 38 1.94 -10.18 -33.18
C LEU A 38 0.86 -10.32 -32.11
N SER A 39 -0.15 -11.17 -32.34
CA SER A 39 -1.22 -11.44 -31.39
C SER A 39 -0.69 -12.04 -30.09
N ASN A 40 0.27 -12.95 -30.16
CA ASN A 40 0.90 -13.53 -28.97
C ASN A 40 1.69 -12.49 -28.20
N PHE A 41 2.50 -11.68 -28.89
CA PHE A 41 3.25 -10.60 -28.25
C PHE A 41 2.33 -9.58 -27.56
N VAL A 42 1.31 -9.11 -28.27
CA VAL A 42 0.30 -8.19 -27.72
C VAL A 42 -0.46 -8.82 -26.56
N GLY A 43 -0.82 -10.11 -26.67
CA GLY A 43 -1.47 -10.86 -25.60
C GLY A 43 -0.64 -10.94 -24.32
N TRP A 44 0.66 -11.20 -24.44
CA TRP A 44 1.59 -11.19 -23.30
C TRP A 44 1.71 -9.82 -22.66
N VAL A 45 1.80 -8.75 -23.46
CA VAL A 45 1.88 -7.37 -22.96
C VAL A 45 0.60 -6.97 -22.21
N ILE A 46 -0.57 -7.21 -22.80
CA ILE A 46 -1.86 -6.88 -22.17
C ILE A 46 -2.08 -7.70 -20.89
N SER A 47 -1.76 -9.00 -20.93
CA SER A 47 -1.85 -9.88 -19.75
C SER A 47 -0.90 -9.42 -18.64
N GLY A 48 0.34 -9.05 -18.98
CA GLY A 48 1.32 -8.55 -18.03
C GLY A 48 0.87 -7.26 -17.34
N ILE A 49 0.39 -6.29 -18.13
CA ILE A 49 -0.16 -5.02 -17.58
C ILE A 49 -1.41 -5.30 -16.73
N GLY A 50 -2.29 -6.21 -17.18
CA GLY A 50 -3.46 -6.62 -16.42
C GLY A 50 -3.11 -7.26 -15.07
N ALA A 51 -2.09 -8.12 -15.04
CA ALA A 51 -1.61 -8.74 -13.81
C ALA A 51 -1.05 -7.69 -12.83
N MET A 52 -0.27 -6.73 -13.31
CA MET A 52 0.23 -5.63 -12.47
C MET A 52 -0.88 -4.72 -11.98
N GLY A 53 -1.87 -4.42 -12.83
CA GLY A 53 -3.05 -3.65 -12.47
C GLY A 53 -3.87 -4.33 -11.37
N MET A 54 -4.08 -5.65 -11.48
CA MET A 54 -4.73 -6.44 -10.42
C MET A 54 -3.91 -6.42 -9.13
N PHE A 55 -2.60 -6.60 -9.21
CA PHE A 55 -1.72 -6.55 -8.04
C PHE A 55 -1.85 -5.20 -7.30
N LEU A 56 -1.76 -4.07 -8.01
CA LEU A 56 -1.93 -2.74 -7.41
C LEU A 56 -3.33 -2.53 -6.83
N ALA A 57 -4.37 -3.04 -7.50
CA ALA A 57 -5.75 -2.96 -7.02
C ALA A 57 -5.96 -3.67 -5.66
N PHE A 58 -5.18 -4.72 -5.37
CA PHE A 58 -5.21 -5.40 -4.08
C PHE A 58 -4.21 -4.84 -3.07
N VAL A 59 -3.01 -4.42 -3.52
CA VAL A 59 -1.95 -3.95 -2.61
C VAL A 59 -2.24 -2.58 -2.06
N LEU A 60 -2.70 -1.63 -2.87
CA LEU A 60 -3.01 -0.27 -2.42
C LEU A 60 -4.00 -0.23 -1.24
N PRO A 61 -5.15 -0.93 -1.27
CA PRO A 61 -6.07 -0.95 -0.13
C PRO A 61 -5.52 -1.74 1.08
N MET A 62 -4.49 -2.58 0.89
CA MET A 62 -3.84 -3.28 1.99
C MET A 62 -2.79 -2.44 2.72
N VAL A 63 -2.29 -1.35 2.13
CA VAL A 63 -1.25 -0.49 2.74
C VAL A 63 -1.61 -0.05 4.16
N PRO A 64 -2.82 0.51 4.43
CA PRO A 64 -3.18 0.97 5.77
C PRO A 64 -3.21 -0.16 6.82
N MET A 65 -3.61 -1.36 6.40
CA MET A 65 -3.62 -2.53 7.28
C MET A 65 -2.21 -3.00 7.62
N VAL A 66 -1.32 -3.03 6.64
CA VAL A 66 0.09 -3.44 6.84
C VAL A 66 0.82 -2.44 7.75
N THR A 67 0.66 -1.14 7.51
CA THR A 67 1.28 -0.10 8.34
C THR A 67 0.76 -0.15 9.77
N TRP A 68 -0.53 -0.41 9.97
CA TRP A 68 -1.11 -0.61 11.29
C TRP A 68 -0.52 -1.84 12.00
N VAL A 69 -0.45 -3.01 11.35
CA VAL A 69 0.14 -4.21 11.97
C VAL A 69 1.61 -4.01 12.36
N ILE A 70 2.40 -3.34 11.51
CA ILE A 70 3.80 -2.98 11.84
C ILE A 70 3.84 -2.02 13.04
N GLY A 71 2.93 -1.04 13.08
CA GLY A 71 2.77 -0.12 14.20
C GLY A 71 2.51 -0.83 15.53
N ILE A 72 1.74 -1.93 15.52
CA ILE A 72 1.48 -2.72 16.73
C ILE A 72 2.79 -3.33 17.24
N GLY A 73 3.59 -3.90 16.33
CA GLY A 73 4.90 -4.46 16.66
C GLY A 73 5.84 -3.39 17.25
N ALA A 74 5.88 -2.21 16.65
CA ALA A 74 6.66 -1.08 17.15
C ALA A 74 6.18 -0.59 18.53
N PHE A 75 4.87 -0.59 18.77
CA PHE A 75 4.31 -0.23 20.08
C PHE A 75 4.71 -1.23 21.17
N PHE A 76 4.69 -2.53 20.88
CA PHE A 76 5.19 -3.54 21.83
C PHE A 76 6.67 -3.34 22.14
N LEU A 77 7.48 -3.01 21.13
CA LEU A 77 8.89 -2.70 21.33
C LEU A 77 9.06 -1.46 22.22
N LEU A 78 8.28 -0.40 22.01
CA LEU A 78 8.26 0.80 22.86
C LEU A 78 7.89 0.46 24.33
N VAL A 79 6.93 -0.44 24.55
CA VAL A 79 6.57 -0.90 25.90
C VAL A 79 7.75 -1.63 26.55
N MET A 80 8.42 -2.52 25.82
CA MET A 80 9.61 -3.21 26.33
C MET A 80 10.72 -2.23 26.69
N GLU A 81 10.99 -1.24 25.84
CA GLU A 81 11.95 -0.18 26.13
C GLU A 81 11.55 0.61 27.38
N ALA A 82 10.26 0.90 27.57
CA ALA A 82 9.76 1.65 28.72
C ALA A 82 10.00 0.90 30.05
N ILE A 83 9.92 -0.43 30.04
CA ILE A 83 10.21 -1.26 31.23
C ILE A 83 11.65 -1.06 31.71
N PHE A 84 12.61 -1.02 30.78
CA PHE A 84 14.02 -0.80 31.11
C PHE A 84 14.34 0.68 31.36
N ALA A 85 13.67 1.59 30.65
CA ALA A 85 13.89 3.03 30.77
C ALA A 85 13.27 3.62 32.05
N ALA A 86 12.18 3.08 32.58
CA ALA A 86 11.51 3.60 33.77
C ALA A 86 12.40 3.59 35.04
N PRO A 87 13.14 2.52 35.36
CA PRO A 87 14.12 2.53 36.46
C PRO A 87 15.25 3.54 36.25
N LEU A 88 15.77 3.65 35.02
CA LEU A 88 16.79 4.66 34.67
C LEU A 88 16.26 6.08 34.85
N TRP A 89 14.99 6.31 34.52
CA TRP A 89 14.32 7.59 34.70
C TRP A 89 14.05 7.92 36.17
N ALA A 90 13.78 6.92 37.01
CA ALA A 90 13.71 7.10 38.46
C ALA A 90 15.07 7.53 39.04
N ILE A 91 16.17 6.92 38.58
CA ILE A 91 17.54 7.33 38.97
C ILE A 91 17.85 8.75 38.47
N ALA A 92 17.36 9.12 37.28
CA ALA A 92 17.51 10.48 36.77
C ALA A 92 16.83 11.55 37.65
N HIS A 93 15.82 11.20 38.45
CA HIS A 93 15.24 12.10 39.45
C HIS A 93 16.06 12.18 40.74
N LEU A 94 16.93 11.20 40.99
CA LEU A 94 17.88 11.20 42.09
C LEU A 94 19.20 11.92 41.72
N SER A 95 19.39 12.27 40.45
CA SER A 95 20.60 12.94 40.00
C SER A 95 20.64 14.39 40.54
N MET A 96 21.75 14.72 41.21
CA MET A 96 21.95 16.01 41.88
C MET A 96 22.39 17.13 40.90
N GLU A 97 21.86 17.18 39.68
CA GLU A 97 22.17 18.25 38.70
C GLU A 97 21.61 19.63 39.12
N GLY A 98 20.93 19.72 40.27
CA GLY A 98 20.43 20.99 40.85
C GLY A 98 19.27 21.63 40.07
N LYS A 99 18.86 21.07 38.94
CA LYS A 99 17.77 21.57 38.08
C LYS A 99 16.39 20.93 38.37
N GLY A 100 16.29 20.10 39.42
CA GLY A 100 15.04 19.45 39.84
C GLY A 100 14.37 18.67 38.71
N MET A 101 13.05 18.85 38.53
CA MET A 101 12.25 18.20 37.47
C MET A 101 12.65 18.61 36.04
N GLY A 102 13.49 19.64 35.87
CA GLY A 102 13.94 20.17 34.58
C GLY A 102 15.27 19.60 34.07
N GLY A 103 15.88 18.62 34.76
CA GLY A 103 17.10 17.96 34.30
C GLY A 103 16.92 17.35 32.90
N SER A 104 17.95 17.43 32.05
CA SER A 104 17.88 16.99 30.65
C SER A 104 17.50 15.50 30.52
N GLN A 105 17.94 14.68 31.48
CA GLN A 105 17.63 13.25 31.59
C GLN A 105 16.21 12.99 32.10
N ALA A 106 15.73 13.79 33.07
CA ALA A 106 14.34 13.71 33.55
C ALA A 106 13.34 14.08 32.43
N ARG A 107 13.68 15.08 31.59
CA ARG A 107 12.85 15.49 30.44
C ARG A 107 12.63 14.37 29.43
N ARG A 108 13.62 13.50 29.21
CA ARG A 108 13.52 12.37 28.26
C ARG A 108 12.47 11.35 28.69
N GLY A 109 12.35 11.03 29.99
CA GLY A 109 11.32 10.09 30.43
C GLY A 109 9.90 10.66 30.35
N TYR A 110 9.71 11.98 30.48
CA TYR A 110 8.39 12.59 30.21
C TYR A 110 7.99 12.45 28.73
N VAL A 111 8.93 12.62 27.80
CA VAL A 111 8.68 12.37 26.37
C VAL A 111 8.35 10.89 26.14
N MET A 112 9.02 9.99 26.85
CA MET A 112 8.75 8.55 26.72
C MET A 112 7.36 8.16 27.26
N VAL A 113 6.92 8.72 28.39
CA VAL A 113 5.56 8.50 28.91
C VAL A 113 4.51 9.08 27.96
N LEU A 114 4.75 10.27 27.41
CA LEU A 114 3.89 10.85 26.38
C LEU A 114 3.84 9.97 25.13
N ALA A 115 4.99 9.47 24.66
CA ALA A 115 5.03 8.55 23.53
C ALA A 115 4.26 7.27 23.83
N LEU A 116 4.46 6.63 24.99
CA LEU A 116 3.76 5.40 25.37
C LEU A 116 2.23 5.57 25.40
N THR A 117 1.75 6.71 25.88
CA THR A 117 0.31 7.00 26.00
C THR A 117 -0.31 7.47 24.68
N LEU A 118 0.41 8.28 23.89
CA LEU A 118 -0.10 8.87 22.66
C LEU A 118 0.10 7.97 21.44
N THR A 119 1.14 7.11 21.39
CA THR A 119 1.39 6.22 20.25
C THR A 119 0.15 5.39 19.85
N PRO A 120 -0.59 4.72 20.76
CA PRO A 120 -1.79 3.96 20.35
C PRO A 120 -2.91 4.87 19.82
N VAL A 121 -3.05 6.09 20.35
CA VAL A 121 -4.04 7.07 19.87
C VAL A 121 -3.65 7.61 18.50
N LEU A 122 -2.39 7.99 18.33
CA LEU A 122 -1.84 8.51 17.08
C LEU A 122 -1.82 7.44 15.99
N MET A 123 -1.66 6.17 16.35
CA MET A 123 -1.70 5.05 15.43
C MET A 123 -3.09 4.80 14.86
N LEU A 124 -4.15 5.00 15.67
CA LEU A 124 -5.54 4.93 15.19
C LEU A 124 -5.91 6.11 14.28
N LEU A 125 -5.37 7.30 14.57
CA LEU A 125 -5.63 8.50 13.76
C LEU A 125 -4.78 8.51 12.47
N GLY A 126 -3.53 8.07 12.55
CA GLY A 126 -2.59 8.07 11.42
C GLY A 126 -2.97 7.08 10.32
N SER A 127 -3.61 5.95 10.66
CA SER A 127 -4.11 5.00 9.66
C SER A 127 -5.37 5.48 8.92
N SER A 128 -5.95 6.63 9.32
CA SER A 128 -7.18 7.17 8.75
C SER A 128 -6.99 8.39 7.84
N SER A 129 -5.75 8.90 7.73
CA SER A 129 -5.41 10.12 6.99
C SER A 129 -4.75 9.87 5.63
N GLU A 130 -4.70 8.62 5.18
CA GLU A 130 -4.30 8.20 3.82
C GLU A 130 -5.51 7.63 3.08
#